data_AF-A0A941VW79-F1
#
_entry.id   AF-A0A941VW79-F1
#
_cell.length_a   1.000
_cell.length_b   1.000
_cell.length_c   1.000
_cell.angle_alpha   90.00
_cell.angle_beta   90.00
_cell.angle_gamma   90.00
#
_symmetry.space_group_name_H-M   'P 1'
#
loop_
_entity.id
_entity.type
_entity.pdbx_description
1 polymer ?
#
loop_
_entity_poly.entity_id
_entity_poly.type
_entity_poly.pdbx_seq_one_letter_code
_entity_poly.pdbx_strand_id
1 'polypeptide(L)'
;MGNPSLSAILRPQSIAVVGASRTPGTIGYNLVANLLQARFTGPVYPVNPKAASICSVPVFPDLASIPGPVDQAIVVVPKEHVLSVAR
;
A
#
# COMPACT_ATOMS: atom_id res chain seq x y z
N MET A 1 -27.00 1.18 -7.03
CA MET A 1 -26.25 0.47 -5.96
C MET A 1 -24.99 -0.09 -6.58
N GLY A 2 -23.80 0.26 -6.08
CA GLY A 2 -22.54 -0.23 -6.66
C GLY A 2 -22.38 -1.74 -6.44
N ASN A 3 -21.74 -2.43 -7.38
CA ASN A 3 -21.50 -3.87 -7.27
C ASN A 3 -20.59 -4.16 -6.06
N PRO A 4 -21.05 -4.89 -5.03
CA PRO A 4 -20.26 -5.15 -3.83
C PRO A 4 -18.95 -5.91 -4.13
N SER A 5 -18.87 -6.64 -5.25
CA SER A 5 -17.64 -7.35 -5.64
C SER A 5 -16.47 -6.44 -6.02
N LEU A 6 -16.71 -5.16 -6.34
CA LEU A 6 -15.67 -4.18 -6.71
C LEU A 6 -15.46 -3.10 -5.66
N SER A 7 -16.19 -3.14 -4.54
CA SER A 7 -16.10 -2.11 -3.51
C SER A 7 -14.70 -1.97 -2.93
N ALA A 8 -13.99 -3.08 -2.71
CA ALA A 8 -12.60 -3.08 -2.23
C ALA A 8 -11.63 -2.36 -3.19
N ILE A 9 -11.92 -2.34 -4.50
CA ILE A 9 -11.07 -1.68 -5.50
C ILE A 9 -11.43 -0.20 -5.65
N LEU A 10 -12.73 0.11 -5.69
CA LEU A 10 -13.23 1.45 -6.03
C LEU A 10 -13.41 2.35 -4.80
N ARG A 11 -13.61 1.76 -3.61
CA ARG A 11 -13.89 2.44 -2.35
C ARG A 11 -13.27 1.70 -1.16
N PRO A 12 -11.96 1.43 -1.16
CA PRO A 12 -11.29 0.79 -0.02
C PRO A 12 -11.38 1.67 1.23
N GLN A 13 -11.53 1.04 2.40
CA GLN A 13 -11.39 1.69 3.70
C GLN A 13 -9.95 1.66 4.19
N SER A 14 -9.09 0.78 3.67
CA SER A 14 -7.66 0.73 3.97
C SER A 14 -6.85 0.28 2.74
N ILE A 15 -5.64 0.81 2.59
CA ILE A 15 -4.78 0.51 1.43
C ILE A 15 -3.37 0.15 1.90
N ALA A 16 -2.86 -1.00 1.45
CA ALA A 16 -1.45 -1.36 1.55
C ALA A 16 -0.73 -1.09 0.22
N VAL A 17 0.47 -0.50 0.29
CA VAL A 17 1.33 -0.29 -0.88
C VAL A 17 2.57 -1.17 -0.75
N VAL A 18 2.59 -2.30 -1.44
CA VAL A 18 3.68 -3.28 -1.40
C VAL A 18 4.73 -2.94 -2.43
N GLY A 19 5.97 -2.75 -1.98
CA GLY A 19 7.02 -2.13 -2.80
C GLY A 19 7.07 -0.62 -2.65
N ALA A 20 6.54 -0.09 -1.54
CA ALA A 20 6.75 1.31 -1.18
C ALA A 20 8.25 1.61 -1.10
N SER A 21 8.65 2.85 -1.40
CA SER A 21 10.05 3.26 -1.48
C SER A 21 10.27 4.58 -0.77
N ARG A 22 11.49 4.78 -0.24
CA ARG A 22 11.94 6.07 0.31
C ARG A 22 12.42 7.03 -0.77
N THR A 23 12.68 6.54 -1.98
CA THR A 23 13.26 7.32 -3.07
C THR A 23 12.17 8.08 -3.81
N PRO A 24 12.16 9.43 -3.77
CA PRO A 24 11.21 10.23 -4.52
C PRO A 24 11.26 9.92 -6.03
N GLY A 25 10.10 9.98 -6.69
CA GLY A 25 9.98 9.71 -8.13
C GLY A 25 9.81 8.23 -8.49
N THR A 26 10.09 7.30 -7.57
CA THR A 26 9.73 5.89 -7.78
C THR A 26 8.21 5.68 -7.68
N ILE A 27 7.69 4.67 -8.38
CA ILE A 27 6.24 4.37 -8.38
C ILE A 27 5.73 4.14 -6.95
N GLY A 28 6.44 3.33 -6.16
CA GLY A 28 6.06 3.03 -4.78
C GLY A 28 6.06 4.25 -3.85
N TYR A 29 7.02 5.17 -4.00
CA TYR A 29 6.99 6.44 -3.26
C TYR A 29 5.80 7.31 -3.68
N ASN A 30 5.61 7.47 -4.99
CA ASN A 30 4.57 8.33 -5.54
C ASN A 30 3.18 7.85 -5.15
N LEU A 31 2.93 6.54 -5.09
CA LEU A 31 1.64 6.00 -4.63
C LEU A 31 1.31 6.40 -3.19
N VAL A 32 2.26 6.25 -2.26
CA VAL A 32 2.06 6.67 -0.87
C VAL A 32 1.85 8.18 -0.80
N ALA A 33 2.71 8.96 -1.45
CA ALA A 33 2.59 10.42 -1.47
C ALA A 33 1.24 10.88 -2.06
N ASN A 34 0.78 10.27 -3.14
CA ASN A 34 -0.48 10.60 -3.80
C ASN A 34 -1.69 10.31 -2.90
N LEU A 35 -1.70 9.15 -2.22
CA LEU A 35 -2.78 8.80 -1.29
C LEU A 35 -2.88 9.82 -0.13
N LEU A 36 -1.73 10.26 0.39
CA LEU A 36 -1.67 11.27 1.45
C LEU A 36 -2.09 12.66 0.93
N GLN A 37 -1.61 13.07 -0.23
CA GLN A 37 -1.97 14.35 -0.86
C GLN A 37 -3.45 14.41 -1.22
N ALA A 38 -4.03 13.31 -1.69
CA ALA A 38 -5.45 13.17 -1.98
C ALA A 38 -6.32 13.10 -0.71
N ARG A 39 -5.70 13.14 0.49
CA ARG A 39 -6.38 13.06 1.79
C ARG A 39 -7.25 11.81 1.91
N PHE A 40 -6.73 10.67 1.45
CA PHE A 40 -7.38 9.39 1.72
C PHE A 40 -7.63 9.26 3.22
N THR A 41 -8.88 8.97 3.59
CA THR A 41 -9.35 9.05 4.98
C THR A 41 -9.12 7.74 5.76
N GLY A 42 -8.82 6.65 5.05
CA GLY A 42 -8.44 5.37 5.64
C GLY A 42 -6.95 5.27 5.96
N PRO A 43 -6.52 4.24 6.70
CA PRO A 43 -5.11 4.00 6.91
C PRO A 43 -4.41 3.62 5.60
N VAL A 44 -3.23 4.22 5.39
CA VAL A 44 -2.28 3.87 4.34
C VAL A 44 -1.14 3.09 5.00
N TYR A 45 -0.89 1.87 4.53
CA TYR A 45 0.16 0.98 5.02
C TYR A 45 1.26 0.82 3.96
N PRO A 46 2.34 1.61 4.00
CA PRO A 46 3.50 1.35 3.15
C PRO A 46 4.17 0.06 3.61
N VAL A 47 4.49 -0.82 2.65
CA VAL A 47 5.18 -2.09 2.92
C VAL A 47 6.53 -2.11 2.22
N ASN A 48 7.59 -2.18 3.03
CA ASN A 48 8.98 -2.25 2.59
C ASN A 48 9.84 -2.92 3.69
N PRO A 49 10.63 -3.97 3.37
CA PRO A 49 11.40 -4.72 4.38
C PRO A 49 12.50 -3.93 5.11
N LYS A 50 12.89 -2.75 4.62
CA LYS A 50 14.10 -2.03 5.06
C LYS A 50 13.84 -0.61 5.57
N ALA A 51 12.70 -0.03 5.23
CA ALA A 51 12.37 1.35 5.61
C ALA A 51 11.65 1.36 6.96
N ALA A 52 12.00 2.30 7.83
CA ALA A 52 11.26 2.55 9.07
C ALA A 52 10.05 3.49 8.84
N SER A 53 10.21 4.46 7.93
CA SER A 53 9.16 5.42 7.56
C SER A 53 9.28 5.86 6.09
N ILE A 54 8.14 6.21 5.48
CA ILE A 54 8.03 6.82 4.14
C ILE A 54 6.98 7.93 4.26
N CYS A 55 7.30 9.15 3.80
CA CYS A 55 6.40 10.32 3.92
C CYS A 55 5.90 10.55 5.37
N SER A 56 6.76 10.28 6.36
CA SER A 56 6.44 10.31 7.81
C SER A 56 5.37 9.30 8.26
N VAL A 57 5.01 8.34 7.42
CA VAL A 57 4.12 7.22 7.76
C VAL A 57 4.97 6.01 8.17
N PRO A 58 4.64 5.31 9.27
CA PRO A 58 5.28 4.06 9.65
C PRO A 58 5.18 3.01 8.54
N VAL A 59 6.26 2.26 8.33
CA VAL A 59 6.33 1.19 7.34
C VAL A 59 6.29 -0.18 8.00
N PHE A 60 5.64 -1.12 7.34
CA PHE A 60 5.63 -2.53 7.74
C PHE A 60 6.57 -3.36 6.84
N PRO A 61 7.26 -4.38 7.38
CA PRO A 61 8.18 -5.19 6.58
C PRO A 61 7.46 -6.09 5.57
N ASP A 62 6.23 -6.51 5.90
CA ASP A 62 5.35 -7.36 5.08
C ASP A 62 3.87 -7.08 5.41
N LEU A 63 2.95 -7.71 4.67
CA LEU A 63 1.51 -7.57 4.86
C LEU A 63 1.03 -8.20 6.19
N ALA A 64 1.66 -9.28 6.65
CA ALA A 64 1.28 -9.99 7.87
C ALA A 64 1.57 -9.20 9.14
N SER A 65 2.52 -8.26 9.05
CA SER A 65 2.88 -7.34 10.14
C SER A 65 1.91 -6.16 10.29
N ILE A 66 0.95 -5.98 9.38
CA ILE A 66 -0.03 -4.90 9.46
C ILE A 66 -1.06 -5.23 10.57
N PRO A 67 -1.29 -4.34 11.54
CA PRO A 67 -2.13 -4.64 12.71
C PRO A 67 -3.63 -4.63 12.43
N GLY A 68 -4.05 -4.20 11.24
CA GLY A 68 -5.44 -3.99 10.87
C GLY A 68 -5.79 -4.60 9.52
N PRO A 69 -7.09 -4.60 9.15
CA PRO A 69 -7.55 -5.14 7.88
C PRO A 69 -6.98 -4.33 6.70
N VAL A 70 -6.71 -5.03 5.60
CA VAL A 70 -6.31 -4.44 4.32
C VAL A 70 -7.39 -4.75 3.29
N ASP A 71 -8.13 -3.74 2.87
CA ASP A 71 -9.16 -3.90 1.83
C ASP A 71 -8.53 -4.01 0.44
N GLN A 72 -7.45 -3.26 0.21
CA GLN A 72 -6.75 -3.23 -1.08
C GLN A 72 -5.23 -3.28 -0.88
N ALA A 73 -4.56 -4.17 -1.62
CA ALA A 73 -3.11 -4.18 -1.75
C ALA A 73 -2.72 -3.74 -3.17
N ILE A 74 -1.91 -2.67 -3.27
CA ILE A 74 -1.31 -2.23 -4.52
C ILE A 74 0.11 -2.79 -4.57
N VAL A 75 0.38 -3.67 -5.54
CA VAL A 75 1.65 -4.41 -5.65
C VAL A 75 2.54 -3.79 -6.72
N VAL A 76 3.63 -3.17 -6.30
CA VAL A 76 4.63 -2.47 -7.14
C VAL A 76 6.05 -2.95 -6.81
N VAL A 77 6.25 -4.26 -6.95
CA VAL A 77 7.53 -4.94 -6.76
C VAL A 77 8.08 -5.45 -8.09
N PRO A 78 9.39 -5.78 -8.17
CA PRO A 78 9.94 -6.52 -9.31
C PRO A 78 9.15 -7.80 -9.61
N LYS A 79 9.07 -8.18 -10.89
CA LYS A 79 8.19 -9.27 -11.39
C LYS A 79 8.41 -10.60 -10.65
N GLU A 80 9.65 -10.88 -10.28
CA GLU A 80 10.08 -12.08 -9.57
C GLU A 80 9.49 -12.20 -8.16
N HIS A 81 9.06 -11.08 -7.56
CA HIS A 81 8.49 -11.04 -6.21
C HIS A 81 6.96 -11.02 -6.21
N VAL A 82 6.30 -10.80 -7.35
CA VAL A 82 4.83 -10.64 -7.41
C VAL A 82 4.09 -11.85 -6.85
N LEU A 83 4.49 -13.06 -7.25
CA LEU A 83 3.84 -14.30 -6.75
C LEU A 83 4.08 -14.53 -5.26
N SER A 84 5.18 -14.02 -4.70
CA SER A 84 5.43 -14.13 -3.26
C SER A 84 4.54 -13.19 -2.45
N VAL A 85 4.08 -12.10 -3.04
CA VAL A 85 3.21 -11.11 -2.40
C VAL A 85 1.73 -11.50 -2.52
N ALA A 86 1.34 -12.12 -3.64
CA ALA A 86 -0.05 -12.43 -3.96
C ALA A 86 -0.55 -13.80 -3.44
N ARG A 87 0.30 -14.55 -2.74
CA ARG A 87 -0.02 -15.85 -2.14
C ARG A 87 -0.27 -15.68 -0.66
#